data_AF-A0A1D8IP87-F1
#
_entry.id   AF-A0A1D8IP87-F1
#
_cell.length_a   1.000
_cell.length_b   1.000
_cell.length_c   1.000
_cell.angle_alpha   90.00
_cell.angle_beta   90.00
_cell.angle_gamma   90.00
#
_symmetry.space_group_name_H-M   'P 1'
#
loop_
_entity.id
_entity.type
_entity.pdbx_description
1 polymer ?
#
loop_
_entity_poly.entity_id
_entity_poly.type
_entity_poly.pdbx_seq_one_letter_code
_entity_poly.pdbx_strand_id
1 'polypeptide(L)'
;MESVLFHDKNGSDKFWAVSVRNRTCYVFWGRNGTKGQVKTYSFSSPYKANACARAKVDEKTRKGYGPAVANDPNFDQERFFDEKFLEHGVLVGKGVSEEPPANPGRSVAWLAPKPITIDHLNDAVTLVNTVLNTAGLAPCVHLTPEGQVTFSAVDDDDLHFGYPPQAFIDGLLSPIARKAIMERNVSRDGWLSLNGGGSGTLEYGESLHQLTVPLFLAVLIRNADGFSAVDDDKGKLGICLDWDRIKIPQGYPEENLVRAVRERWFTNDTKVRILEDANTSEYVYW
;
A
#
# COMPACT_ATOMS: atom_id res chain seq x y z
N MET A 1 -0.81 -12.03 -8.09
CA MET A 1 -0.65 -13.30 -8.84
C MET A 1 -1.77 -14.25 -8.48
N GLU A 2 -2.49 -14.76 -9.48
CA GLU A 2 -3.57 -15.74 -9.32
C GLU A 2 -3.46 -16.84 -10.36
N SER A 3 -3.72 -18.09 -9.96
CA SER A 3 -3.67 -19.23 -10.87
C SER A 3 -4.55 -20.37 -10.37
N VAL A 4 -5.41 -20.90 -11.24
CA VAL A 4 -6.17 -22.13 -10.99
C VAL A 4 -5.65 -23.22 -11.92
N LEU A 5 -5.34 -24.38 -11.34
CA LEU A 5 -4.88 -25.56 -12.06
C LEU A 5 -5.81 -26.75 -11.76
N PHE A 6 -6.16 -27.51 -12.78
CA PHE A 6 -6.88 -28.77 -12.65
C PHE A 6 -5.96 -29.96 -12.86
N HIS A 7 -6.35 -31.09 -12.27
CA HIS A 7 -5.70 -32.37 -12.51
C HIS A 7 -6.75 -33.46 -12.55
N ASP A 8 -6.87 -34.13 -13.69
CA ASP A 8 -7.82 -35.23 -13.91
C ASP A 8 -7.09 -36.50 -14.36
N LYS A 9 -6.17 -36.97 -13.52
CA LYS A 9 -5.52 -38.27 -13.72
C LYS A 9 -6.10 -39.30 -12.75
N ASN A 10 -6.51 -40.45 -13.29
CA ASN A 10 -7.11 -41.57 -12.55
C ASN A 10 -8.48 -41.28 -11.90
N GLY A 11 -9.37 -40.54 -12.58
CA GLY A 11 -10.73 -40.25 -12.10
C GLY A 11 -10.78 -39.37 -10.84
N SER A 12 -9.68 -38.70 -10.52
CA SER A 12 -9.58 -37.77 -9.39
C SER A 12 -9.88 -36.36 -9.87
N ASP A 13 -11.15 -36.00 -9.95
CA ASP A 13 -11.60 -34.65 -10.34
C ASP A 13 -11.28 -33.60 -9.26
N LYS A 14 -10.11 -32.95 -9.39
CA LYS A 14 -9.52 -32.08 -8.36
C LYS A 14 -9.06 -30.73 -8.92
N PHE A 15 -9.25 -29.70 -8.10
CA PHE A 15 -8.63 -28.39 -8.32
C PHE A 15 -7.50 -28.13 -7.33
N TRP A 16 -6.57 -27.30 -7.79
CA TRP A 16 -5.60 -26.62 -6.96
C TRP A 16 -5.52 -25.17 -7.43
N ALA A 17 -5.59 -24.22 -6.52
CA ALA A 17 -5.53 -22.81 -6.87
C ALA A 17 -4.62 -22.06 -5.91
N VAL A 18 -4.00 -21.00 -6.40
CA VAL A 18 -3.20 -20.10 -5.59
C VAL A 18 -3.53 -18.66 -5.94
N SER A 19 -3.66 -17.83 -4.91
CA SER A 19 -3.85 -16.40 -5.05
C SER A 19 -2.98 -15.67 -4.02
N VAL A 20 -2.42 -14.54 -4.43
CA VAL A 20 -1.67 -13.65 -3.55
C VAL A 20 -2.49 -12.38 -3.34
N ARG A 21 -2.75 -12.06 -2.07
CA ARG A 21 -3.31 -10.77 -1.65
C ARG A 21 -2.38 -10.14 -0.63
N ASN A 22 -1.91 -8.93 -0.91
CA ASN A 22 -0.92 -8.22 -0.10
C ASN A 22 0.32 -9.10 0.17
N ARG A 23 0.56 -9.44 1.44
CA ARG A 23 1.71 -10.24 1.89
C ARG A 23 1.37 -11.70 2.15
N THR A 24 0.21 -12.16 1.66
CA THR A 24 -0.34 -13.46 2.01
C THR A 24 -0.57 -14.28 0.75
N CYS A 25 0.00 -15.48 0.73
CA CYS A 25 -0.25 -16.49 -0.30
C CYS A 25 -1.33 -17.46 0.22
N TYR A 26 -2.43 -17.55 -0.51
CA TYR A 26 -3.54 -18.45 -0.26
C TYR A 26 -3.47 -19.60 -1.24
N VAL A 27 -3.47 -20.82 -0.70
CA VAL A 27 -3.49 -22.04 -1.50
C VAL A 27 -4.79 -22.75 -1.22
N PHE A 28 -5.61 -22.94 -2.26
CA PHE A 28 -6.86 -23.68 -2.21
C PHE A 28 -6.69 -25.04 -2.88
N TRP A 29 -7.35 -26.07 -2.35
CA TRP A 29 -7.40 -27.37 -3.02
C TRP A 29 -8.65 -28.15 -2.62
N GLY A 30 -9.14 -28.98 -3.53
CA GLY A 30 -10.33 -29.78 -3.26
C GLY A 30 -10.75 -30.63 -4.44
N ARG A 31 -11.90 -31.27 -4.30
CA ARG A 31 -12.62 -31.87 -5.43
C ARG A 31 -13.40 -30.77 -6.15
N ASN A 32 -13.52 -30.85 -7.47
CA ASN A 32 -14.32 -29.89 -8.23
C ASN A 32 -15.77 -29.91 -7.74
N GLY A 33 -16.42 -28.74 -7.74
CA GLY A 33 -17.76 -28.55 -7.17
C GLY A 33 -17.86 -28.57 -5.63
N THR A 34 -16.73 -28.66 -4.90
CA THR A 34 -16.71 -28.59 -3.44
C THR A 34 -16.06 -27.30 -2.94
N LYS A 35 -16.34 -26.94 -1.68
CA LYS A 35 -15.64 -25.85 -0.98
C LYS A 35 -14.12 -26.05 -0.92
N GLY A 36 -13.67 -27.29 -0.86
CA GLY A 36 -12.26 -27.62 -0.69
C GLY A 36 -11.69 -27.14 0.66
N GLN A 37 -10.39 -26.91 0.69
CA GLN A 37 -9.61 -26.48 1.83
C GLN A 37 -8.73 -25.30 1.43
N VAL A 38 -8.35 -24.47 2.40
CA VAL A 38 -7.43 -23.36 2.23
C VAL A 38 -6.26 -23.48 3.20
N LYS A 39 -5.06 -23.10 2.74
CA LYS A 39 -3.89 -22.90 3.56
C LYS A 39 -3.29 -21.55 3.26
N THR A 40 -2.94 -20.85 4.31
CA THR A 40 -2.48 -19.48 4.26
C THR A 40 -1.01 -19.42 4.67
N TYR A 41 -0.22 -18.67 3.91
CA TYR A 41 1.19 -18.39 4.19
C TYR A 41 1.39 -16.88 4.23
N SER A 42 1.71 -16.35 5.40
CA SER A 42 1.99 -14.93 5.60
C SER A 42 3.49 -14.67 5.47
N PHE A 43 3.85 -13.60 4.75
CA PHE A 43 5.22 -13.22 4.49
C PHE A 43 5.51 -11.79 4.95
N SER A 44 6.80 -11.44 5.01
CA SER A 44 7.23 -10.08 5.36
C SER A 44 6.96 -9.06 4.26
N SER A 45 6.88 -9.49 2.99
CA SER A 45 6.64 -8.60 1.83
C SER A 45 5.78 -9.27 0.74
N PRO A 46 5.10 -8.50 -0.12
CA PRO A 46 4.34 -9.03 -1.27
C PRO A 46 5.22 -9.81 -2.24
N TYR A 47 6.47 -9.37 -2.44
CA TYR A 47 7.45 -10.07 -3.28
C TYR A 47 7.66 -11.53 -2.83
N LYS A 48 7.85 -11.77 -1.52
CA LYS A 48 8.02 -13.13 -0.98
C LYS A 48 6.74 -13.98 -1.11
N ALA A 49 5.56 -13.36 -0.98
CA ALA A 49 4.29 -14.04 -1.19
C ALA A 49 4.12 -14.48 -2.66
N ASN A 50 4.46 -13.61 -3.61
CA ASN A 50 4.48 -13.93 -5.04
C ASN A 50 5.52 -15.01 -5.37
N ALA A 51 6.72 -14.96 -4.80
CA ALA A 51 7.73 -16.00 -4.98
C ALA A 51 7.24 -17.38 -4.46
N CYS A 52 6.55 -17.40 -3.32
CA CYS A 52 5.90 -18.61 -2.81
C CYS A 52 4.84 -19.14 -3.79
N ALA A 53 3.97 -18.28 -4.31
CA ALA A 53 2.94 -18.67 -5.27
C ALA A 53 3.54 -19.28 -6.55
N ARG A 54 4.57 -18.65 -7.13
CA ARG A 54 5.30 -19.18 -8.30
C ARG A 54 5.89 -20.55 -8.03
N ALA A 55 6.62 -20.71 -6.92
CA ALA A 55 7.20 -21.99 -6.55
C ALA A 55 6.14 -23.10 -6.40
N LYS A 56 4.94 -22.76 -5.90
CA LYS A 56 3.82 -23.69 -5.78
C LYS A 56 3.17 -24.04 -7.12
N VAL A 57 3.02 -23.07 -8.03
CA VAL A 57 2.58 -23.34 -9.40
C VAL A 57 3.55 -24.30 -10.08
N ASP A 58 4.86 -24.01 -10.06
CA ASP A 58 5.89 -24.85 -10.68
C ASP A 58 5.90 -26.28 -10.12
N GLU A 59 5.70 -26.41 -8.80
CA GLU A 59 5.58 -27.70 -8.12
C GLU A 59 4.38 -28.51 -8.66
N LYS A 60 3.25 -27.85 -8.89
CA LYS A 60 2.02 -28.50 -9.36
C LYS A 60 2.05 -28.81 -10.85
N THR A 61 2.58 -27.91 -11.66
CA THR A 61 2.78 -28.16 -13.10
C THR A 61 3.69 -29.37 -13.33
N ARG A 62 4.78 -29.50 -12.55
CA ARG A 62 5.65 -30.71 -12.60
C ARG A 62 4.93 -32.00 -12.20
N LYS A 63 3.87 -31.91 -11.40
CA LYS A 63 3.02 -33.05 -11.00
C LYS A 63 1.91 -33.35 -12.02
N GLY A 64 1.87 -32.63 -13.15
CA GLY A 64 0.89 -32.84 -14.22
C GLY A 64 -0.44 -32.12 -14.00
N TYR A 65 -0.46 -31.07 -13.16
CA TYR A 65 -1.59 -30.14 -13.13
C TYR A 65 -1.49 -29.21 -14.36
N GLY A 66 -2.62 -28.99 -15.03
CA GLY A 66 -2.74 -28.07 -16.17
C GLY A 66 -3.56 -26.84 -15.80
N PRO A 67 -3.40 -25.71 -16.52
CA PRO A 67 -4.18 -24.50 -16.27
C PRO A 67 -5.68 -24.73 -16.50
N ALA A 68 -6.52 -24.07 -15.70
CA ALA A 68 -7.98 -24.22 -15.77
C ALA A 68 -8.55 -23.86 -17.14
N VAL A 69 -8.11 -22.73 -17.70
CA VAL A 69 -8.53 -22.23 -19.03
C VAL A 69 -8.24 -23.23 -20.16
N ALA A 70 -7.20 -24.06 -20.03
CA ALA A 70 -6.92 -25.10 -21.02
C ALA A 70 -7.91 -26.29 -20.96
N ASN A 71 -8.55 -26.50 -19.81
CA ASN A 71 -9.55 -27.56 -19.63
C ASN A 71 -10.98 -27.06 -19.90
N ASP A 72 -11.26 -25.81 -19.53
CA ASP A 72 -12.52 -25.13 -19.83
C ASP A 72 -12.22 -23.69 -20.32
N PRO A 73 -12.36 -23.42 -21.63
CA PRO A 73 -12.12 -22.09 -22.20
C PRO A 73 -13.03 -20.99 -21.63
N ASN A 74 -14.18 -21.34 -21.05
CA ASN A 74 -15.10 -20.38 -20.44
C ASN A 74 -14.88 -20.23 -18.93
N PHE A 75 -13.81 -20.80 -18.39
CA PHE A 75 -13.51 -20.73 -16.97
C PHE A 75 -13.22 -19.30 -16.52
N ASP A 76 -14.11 -18.75 -15.69
CA ASP A 76 -13.95 -17.46 -15.05
C ASP A 76 -13.08 -17.60 -13.80
N GLN A 77 -11.80 -17.30 -13.95
CA GLN A 77 -10.82 -17.40 -12.87
C GLN A 77 -11.09 -16.40 -11.75
N GLU A 78 -11.52 -15.18 -12.08
CA GLU A 78 -11.75 -14.13 -11.11
C GLU A 78 -12.93 -14.51 -10.20
N ARG A 79 -14.05 -14.91 -10.81
CA ARG A 79 -15.22 -15.41 -10.09
C ARG A 79 -14.90 -16.61 -9.21
N PHE A 80 -14.06 -17.55 -9.68
CA PHE A 80 -13.65 -18.69 -8.88
C PHE A 80 -12.98 -18.25 -7.56
N PHE A 81 -12.06 -17.29 -7.62
CA PHE A 81 -11.38 -16.83 -6.42
C PHE A 81 -12.30 -16.06 -5.48
N ASP A 82 -13.18 -15.21 -6.01
CA ASP A 82 -14.18 -14.50 -5.21
C ASP A 82 -15.06 -15.47 -4.42
N GLU A 83 -15.56 -16.53 -5.07
CA GLU A 83 -16.34 -17.58 -4.41
C GLU A 83 -15.51 -18.32 -3.36
N LYS A 84 -14.26 -18.70 -3.65
CA LYS A 84 -13.38 -19.40 -2.69
C LYS A 84 -13.02 -18.57 -1.48
N PHE A 85 -12.72 -17.30 -1.66
CA PHE A 85 -12.44 -16.40 -0.56
C PHE A 85 -13.68 -16.24 0.33
N LEU A 86 -14.86 -16.07 -0.27
CA LEU A 86 -16.13 -15.99 0.46
C LEU A 86 -16.44 -17.27 1.24
N GLU A 87 -16.34 -18.43 0.59
CA GLU A 87 -16.62 -19.74 1.19
C GLU A 87 -15.74 -20.00 2.43
N HIS A 88 -14.48 -19.58 2.39
CA HIS A 88 -13.52 -19.77 3.48
C HIS A 88 -13.45 -18.60 4.49
N GLY A 89 -14.35 -17.61 4.37
CA GLY A 89 -14.40 -16.47 5.28
C GLY A 89 -13.15 -15.59 5.20
N VAL A 90 -12.44 -15.62 4.08
CA VAL A 90 -11.27 -14.78 3.81
C VAL A 90 -11.78 -13.48 3.20
N LEU A 91 -11.64 -12.39 3.94
CA LEU A 91 -12.14 -11.09 3.54
C LEU A 91 -11.10 -10.42 2.66
N VAL A 92 -11.38 -10.38 1.37
CA VAL A 92 -10.57 -9.66 0.39
C VAL A 92 -11.32 -8.40 0.00
N GLY A 93 -10.69 -7.23 0.14
CA GLY A 93 -11.23 -6.00 -0.45
C GLY A 93 -11.23 -6.17 -1.97
N LYS A 94 -12.35 -5.88 -2.64
CA LYS A 94 -12.46 -5.92 -4.11
C LYS A 94 -11.25 -5.23 -4.74
N GLY A 95 -10.54 -5.98 -5.58
CA GLY A 95 -9.55 -5.44 -6.51
C GLY A 95 -10.25 -4.51 -7.49
N VAL A 96 -9.65 -3.35 -7.72
CA VAL A 96 -10.02 -2.45 -8.81
C VAL A 96 -9.42 -3.05 -10.10
N SER A 97 -10.17 -2.97 -11.19
CA SER A 97 -9.85 -3.50 -12.52
C SER A 97 -8.41 -3.20 -12.98
N GLU A 98 -7.73 -4.22 -13.52
CA GLU A 98 -6.41 -4.10 -14.15
C GLU A 98 -6.52 -3.30 -15.47
N GLU A 99 -6.37 -1.96 -15.39
CA GLU A 99 -5.67 -1.24 -16.46
C GLU A 99 -4.16 -1.50 -16.31
N PRO A 100 -3.40 -1.63 -17.41
CA PRO A 100 -1.95 -1.79 -17.33
C PRO A 100 -1.37 -0.60 -16.55
N PRO A 101 -0.42 -0.80 -15.60
CA PRO A 101 0.06 0.29 -14.76
C PRO A 101 0.71 1.34 -15.66
N ALA A 102 -0.02 2.43 -15.90
CA ALA A 102 0.51 3.63 -16.46
C ALA A 102 1.47 4.19 -15.40
N ASN A 103 2.76 4.06 -15.69
CA ASN A 103 3.89 4.47 -14.85
C ASN A 103 4.15 3.56 -13.62
N PRO A 104 5.38 3.06 -13.42
CA PRO A 104 5.75 2.41 -12.16
C PRO A 104 5.79 3.48 -11.05
N GLY A 105 4.63 3.83 -10.52
CA GLY A 105 4.51 4.74 -9.38
C GLY A 105 5.37 4.26 -8.21
N ARG A 106 5.79 5.20 -7.36
CA ARG A 106 6.53 4.85 -6.14
C ARG A 106 5.54 4.33 -5.11
N SER A 107 5.98 3.37 -4.31
CA SER A 107 5.16 2.69 -3.31
C SER A 107 5.81 2.82 -1.93
N VAL A 108 5.04 3.35 -0.97
CA VAL A 108 5.49 3.51 0.41
C VAL A 108 4.57 2.72 1.34
N ALA A 109 5.13 1.70 2.00
CA ALA A 109 4.45 0.98 3.05
C ALA A 109 4.53 1.77 4.36
N TRP A 110 3.42 1.87 5.09
CA TRP A 110 3.38 2.60 6.37
C TRP A 110 2.74 1.75 7.48
N LEU A 111 3.08 2.06 8.72
CA LEU A 111 2.59 1.40 9.93
C LEU A 111 2.43 2.43 11.06
N ALA A 112 1.22 2.48 11.61
CA ALA A 112 0.81 3.30 12.74
C ALA A 112 0.36 2.37 13.90
N PRO A 113 1.28 1.93 14.78
CA PRO A 113 0.95 1.08 15.93
C PRO A 113 0.23 1.86 17.03
N LYS A 114 0.37 3.19 17.05
CA LYS A 114 -0.38 4.11 17.91
C LYS A 114 -1.31 5.00 17.07
N PRO A 115 -2.39 5.54 17.66
CA PRO A 115 -3.27 6.49 17.00
C PRO A 115 -2.54 7.72 16.43
N ILE A 116 -2.67 7.96 15.14
CA ILE A 116 -2.43 9.25 14.50
C ILE A 116 -3.64 10.14 14.77
N THR A 117 -3.45 11.30 15.39
CA THR A 117 -4.53 12.25 15.68
C THR A 117 -4.73 13.25 14.53
N ILE A 118 -5.85 13.97 14.53
CA ILE A 118 -6.06 15.08 13.59
C ILE A 118 -4.97 16.15 13.74
N ASP A 119 -4.48 16.40 14.96
CA ASP A 119 -3.39 17.35 15.19
C ASP A 119 -2.09 16.90 14.49
N HIS A 120 -1.74 15.61 14.54
CA HIS A 120 -0.59 15.08 13.81
C HIS A 120 -0.74 15.30 12.29
N LEU A 121 -1.94 15.04 11.75
CA LEU A 121 -2.24 15.28 10.33
C LEU A 121 -2.15 16.78 9.99
N ASN A 122 -2.72 17.64 10.84
CA ASN A 122 -2.73 19.09 10.65
C ASN A 122 -1.32 19.68 10.68
N ASP A 123 -0.47 19.22 11.60
CA ASP A 123 0.93 19.62 11.68
C ASP A 123 1.69 19.25 10.40
N ALA A 124 1.48 18.03 9.91
CA ALA A 124 2.09 17.54 8.68
C ALA A 124 1.63 18.35 7.46
N VAL A 125 0.32 18.57 7.29
CA VAL A 125 -0.23 19.40 6.21
C VAL A 125 0.27 20.84 6.28
N THR A 126 0.27 21.45 7.47
CA THR A 126 0.73 22.83 7.70
C THR A 126 2.20 22.97 7.32
N LEU A 127 3.07 22.05 7.75
CA LEU A 127 4.49 22.13 7.44
C LEU A 127 4.75 21.94 5.94
N VAL A 128 4.11 20.96 5.30
CA VAL A 128 4.26 20.72 3.86
C VAL A 128 3.85 21.95 3.06
N ASN A 129 2.69 22.53 3.34
CA ASN A 129 2.23 23.74 2.66
C ASN A 129 3.11 24.96 2.97
N THR A 130 3.69 25.05 4.17
CA THR A 130 4.66 26.10 4.50
C THR A 130 5.93 25.98 3.65
N VAL A 131 6.42 24.77 3.42
CA VAL A 131 7.55 24.49 2.52
C VAL A 131 7.20 24.90 1.08
N LEU A 132 6.05 24.47 0.58
CA LEU A 132 5.58 24.82 -0.78
C LEU A 132 5.47 26.34 -0.96
N ASN A 133 4.81 27.03 -0.01
CA ASN A 133 4.68 28.48 -0.03
C ASN A 133 6.03 29.20 0.01
N THR A 134 6.97 28.71 0.82
CA THR A 134 8.33 29.28 0.90
C THR A 134 9.08 29.11 -0.42
N ALA A 135 8.79 28.04 -1.16
CA ALA A 135 9.35 27.81 -2.49
C ALA A 135 8.65 28.61 -3.61
N GLY A 136 7.56 29.33 -3.30
CA GLY A 136 6.76 30.06 -4.28
C GLY A 136 5.70 29.21 -4.99
N LEU A 137 5.33 28.07 -4.42
CA LEU A 137 4.31 27.17 -4.94
C LEU A 137 3.00 27.33 -4.15
N ALA A 138 1.88 27.08 -4.83
CA ALA A 138 0.58 27.04 -4.18
C ALA A 138 0.48 25.83 -3.22
N PRO A 139 -0.26 25.95 -2.11
CA PRO A 139 -0.62 24.80 -1.28
C PRO A 139 -1.37 23.75 -2.09
N CYS A 140 -1.04 22.48 -1.90
CA CYS A 140 -1.69 21.37 -2.59
C CYS A 140 -1.95 20.16 -1.70
N VAL A 141 -1.70 20.28 -0.39
CA VAL A 141 -2.09 19.27 0.59
C VAL A 141 -3.20 19.84 1.46
N HIS A 142 -4.32 19.14 1.57
CA HIS A 142 -5.51 19.64 2.25
C HIS A 142 -5.96 18.66 3.33
N LEU A 143 -6.41 19.16 4.48
CA LEU A 143 -6.98 18.37 5.56
C LEU A 143 -8.46 18.74 5.74
N THR A 144 -9.35 17.75 5.71
CA THR A 144 -10.77 17.97 6.06
C THR A 144 -10.97 17.93 7.58
N PRO A 145 -12.07 18.50 8.11
CA PRO A 145 -12.40 18.41 9.53
C PRO A 145 -12.52 16.98 10.05
N GLU A 146 -12.87 16.03 9.17
CA GLU A 146 -13.00 14.60 9.47
C GLU A 146 -11.65 13.87 9.49
N GLY A 147 -10.56 14.55 9.12
CA GLY A 147 -9.22 13.98 9.14
C GLY A 147 -8.78 13.32 7.83
N GLN A 148 -9.44 13.61 6.70
CA GLN A 148 -8.99 13.18 5.39
C GLN A 148 -7.93 14.15 4.86
N VAL A 149 -6.75 13.62 4.51
CA VAL A 149 -5.69 14.34 3.82
C VAL A 149 -5.81 14.06 2.32
N THR A 150 -5.82 15.11 1.51
CA THR A 150 -5.79 15.02 0.04
C THR A 150 -4.53 15.69 -0.49
N PHE A 151 -3.83 15.01 -1.40
CA PHE A 151 -2.68 15.54 -2.14
C PHE A 151 -3.11 15.80 -3.59
N SER A 152 -3.31 17.06 -3.93
CA SER A 152 -3.67 17.45 -5.27
C SER A 152 -2.42 17.68 -6.11
N ALA A 153 -2.43 17.16 -7.33
CA ALA A 153 -1.41 17.42 -8.35
C ALA A 153 -2.09 17.91 -9.63
N VAL A 154 -1.40 18.76 -10.38
CA VAL A 154 -1.96 19.38 -11.59
C VAL A 154 -2.25 18.32 -12.68
N ASP A 155 -1.46 17.25 -12.71
CA ASP A 155 -1.45 16.26 -13.79
C ASP A 155 -1.72 14.82 -13.29
N ASP A 156 -2.24 14.65 -12.08
CA ASP A 156 -2.45 13.32 -11.46
C ASP A 156 -3.76 13.29 -10.66
N ASP A 157 -4.28 12.08 -10.42
CA ASP A 157 -5.46 11.90 -9.57
C ASP A 157 -5.14 12.32 -8.13
N ASP A 158 -6.15 12.82 -7.42
CA ASP A 158 -6.01 13.15 -6.01
C ASP A 158 -5.62 11.90 -5.20
N LEU A 159 -4.48 11.96 -4.51
CA LEU A 159 -4.10 10.92 -3.56
C LEU A 159 -4.72 11.23 -2.20
N HIS A 160 -5.11 10.20 -1.46
CA HIS A 160 -5.68 10.36 -0.13
C HIS A 160 -4.88 9.64 0.96
N PHE A 161 -4.83 10.25 2.15
CA PHE A 161 -4.34 9.63 3.38
C PHE A 161 -5.23 10.03 4.57
N GLY A 162 -5.17 9.33 5.70
CA GLY A 162 -5.82 9.76 6.94
C GLY A 162 -7.12 9.03 7.20
N TYR A 163 -8.09 9.67 7.84
CA TYR A 163 -9.35 9.04 8.21
C TYR A 163 -10.28 8.92 6.99
N PRO A 164 -10.90 7.74 6.75
CA PRO A 164 -11.79 7.55 5.62
C PRO A 164 -13.07 8.39 5.78
N PRO A 165 -13.55 9.06 4.72
CA PRO A 165 -14.77 9.83 4.80
C PRO A 165 -15.98 8.92 5.04
N GLN A 166 -17.01 9.43 5.72
CA GLN A 166 -18.19 8.65 6.08
C GLN A 166 -18.87 8.02 4.85
N ALA A 167 -18.93 8.75 3.73
CA ALA A 167 -19.46 8.24 2.47
C ALA A 167 -18.68 7.02 1.93
N PHE A 168 -17.35 6.97 2.12
CA PHE A 168 -16.53 5.83 1.76
C PHE A 168 -16.83 4.61 2.64
N ILE A 169 -16.96 4.84 3.95
CA ILE A 169 -17.35 3.81 4.91
C ILE A 169 -18.74 3.25 4.56
N ASP A 170 -19.65 4.13 4.18
CA ASP A 170 -21.04 3.79 3.94
C ASP A 170 -21.30 3.10 2.59
N GLY A 171 -20.64 3.56 1.54
CA GLY A 171 -20.90 3.15 0.16
C GLY A 171 -19.97 2.08 -0.40
N LEU A 172 -18.72 1.99 0.04
CA LEU A 172 -17.68 1.18 -0.62
C LEU A 172 -17.22 -0.05 0.17
N LEU A 173 -17.56 -0.13 1.46
CA LEU A 173 -17.16 -1.24 2.31
C LEU A 173 -18.31 -2.22 2.52
N SER A 174 -18.06 -3.50 2.28
CA SER A 174 -18.94 -4.55 2.78
C SER A 174 -19.07 -4.45 4.30
N PRO A 175 -20.16 -4.93 4.92
CA PRO A 175 -20.32 -4.91 6.38
C PRO A 175 -19.11 -5.49 7.13
N ILE A 176 -18.42 -6.44 6.51
CA ILE A 176 -17.24 -7.08 7.11
C ILE A 176 -15.96 -6.26 6.91
N ALA A 177 -15.77 -5.61 5.75
CA ALA A 177 -14.68 -4.66 5.55
C ALA A 177 -14.83 -3.44 6.47
N ARG A 178 -16.07 -2.96 6.64
CA ARG A 178 -16.43 -1.95 7.63
C ARG A 178 -16.05 -2.41 9.03
N LYS A 179 -16.44 -3.63 9.43
CA LYS A 179 -16.06 -4.22 10.72
C LYS A 179 -14.55 -4.34 10.92
N ALA A 180 -13.79 -4.70 9.87
CA ALA A 180 -12.34 -4.80 9.95
C ALA A 180 -11.67 -3.43 10.17
N ILE A 181 -12.11 -2.40 9.44
CA ILE A 181 -11.62 -1.02 9.59
C ILE A 181 -12.05 -0.42 10.93
N MET A 182 -13.28 -0.69 11.37
CA MET A 182 -13.82 -0.15 12.63
C MET A 182 -13.28 -0.86 13.88
N GLU A 183 -13.15 -2.18 13.86
CA GLU A 183 -12.91 -2.96 15.10
C GLU A 183 -11.53 -3.60 15.19
N ARG A 184 -10.84 -3.82 14.05
CA ARG A 184 -9.60 -4.63 14.02
C ARG A 184 -8.35 -3.84 13.71
N ASN A 185 -8.44 -2.50 13.70
CA ASN A 185 -7.33 -1.61 13.34
C ASN A 185 -6.73 -1.96 11.97
N VAL A 186 -7.56 -2.49 11.06
CA VAL A 186 -7.14 -2.85 9.71
C VAL A 186 -7.31 -1.62 8.83
N SER A 187 -6.25 -1.25 8.15
CA SER A 187 -6.22 -0.12 7.23
C SER A 187 -6.28 -0.65 5.80
N ARG A 188 -6.75 0.19 4.88
CA ARG A 188 -6.64 0.02 3.42
C ARG A 188 -5.79 1.16 2.90
N ASP A 189 -5.19 1.01 1.73
CA ASP A 189 -4.27 1.97 1.10
C ASP A 189 -4.62 3.44 1.39
N GLY A 190 -3.68 4.15 2.01
CA GLY A 190 -3.84 5.52 2.52
C GLY A 190 -4.74 5.74 3.75
N TRP A 191 -5.70 4.86 4.05
CA TRP A 191 -6.67 5.06 5.12
C TRP A 191 -6.23 4.51 6.47
N LEU A 192 -6.32 5.34 7.50
CA LEU A 192 -6.25 4.97 8.92
C LEU A 192 -7.54 4.25 9.34
N SER A 193 -7.46 3.48 10.42
CA SER A 193 -8.64 3.01 11.13
C SER A 193 -9.35 4.16 11.83
N LEU A 194 -10.58 3.94 12.33
CA LEU A 194 -11.27 4.93 13.15
C LEU A 194 -10.53 5.29 14.44
N ASN A 195 -9.62 4.44 14.90
CA ASN A 195 -8.77 4.71 16.07
C ASN A 195 -7.45 5.38 15.68
N GLY A 196 -7.27 5.82 14.43
CA GLY A 196 -6.06 6.47 13.94
C GLY A 196 -4.86 5.53 13.75
N GLY A 197 -5.02 4.23 13.94
CA GLY A 197 -3.95 3.24 13.74
C GLY A 197 -4.08 2.50 12.41
N GLY A 198 -3.13 1.62 12.12
CA GLY A 198 -3.21 0.71 10.97
C GLY A 198 -1.90 0.51 10.23
N SER A 199 -1.98 -0.09 9.05
CA SER A 199 -0.87 -0.20 8.11
C SER A 199 -1.43 -0.34 6.70
N GLY A 200 -0.78 0.29 5.73
CA GLY A 200 -1.18 0.22 4.34
C GLY A 200 -0.03 0.56 3.42
N THR A 201 -0.35 0.72 2.15
CA THR A 201 0.56 1.21 1.12
C THR A 201 0.02 2.51 0.56
N LEU A 202 0.91 3.42 0.18
CA LEU A 202 0.59 4.58 -0.65
C LEU A 202 1.33 4.43 -1.97
N GLU A 203 0.59 4.39 -3.06
CA GLU A 203 1.12 4.39 -4.42
C GLU A 203 0.89 5.78 -5.01
N TYR A 204 1.93 6.36 -5.61
CA TYR A 204 1.83 7.70 -6.22
C TYR A 204 2.72 7.83 -7.45
N GLY A 205 2.24 8.63 -8.41
CA GLY A 205 2.83 8.78 -9.73
C GLY A 205 4.10 9.63 -9.79
N GLU A 206 4.56 9.90 -11.01
CA GLU A 206 5.68 10.81 -11.31
C GLU A 206 5.24 12.28 -11.34
N SER A 207 4.55 12.72 -10.29
CA SER A 207 4.00 14.05 -10.15
C SER A 207 4.59 14.77 -8.92
N LEU A 208 3.99 15.91 -8.53
CA LEU A 208 4.32 16.60 -7.29
C LEU A 208 4.16 15.71 -6.04
N HIS A 209 3.42 14.61 -6.14
CA HIS A 209 3.32 13.61 -5.06
C HIS A 209 4.69 13.03 -4.66
N GLN A 210 5.67 12.95 -5.59
CA GLN A 210 7.03 12.50 -5.27
C GLN A 210 7.75 13.39 -4.26
N LEU A 211 7.28 14.63 -4.09
CA LEU A 211 7.76 15.54 -3.06
C LEU A 211 6.82 15.56 -1.87
N THR A 212 5.52 15.79 -2.10
CA THR A 212 4.58 16.11 -1.02
C THR A 212 4.26 14.92 -0.14
N VAL A 213 4.16 13.72 -0.70
CA VAL A 213 3.88 12.49 0.06
C VAL A 213 5.06 12.12 0.96
N PRO A 214 6.30 12.00 0.47
CA PRO A 214 7.45 11.78 1.33
C PRO A 214 7.62 12.85 2.41
N LEU A 215 7.45 14.13 2.07
CA LEU A 215 7.55 15.22 3.03
C LEU A 215 6.49 15.09 4.13
N PHE A 216 5.23 14.85 3.75
CA PHE A 216 4.13 14.66 4.70
C PHE A 216 4.40 13.49 5.66
N LEU A 217 4.73 12.32 5.13
CA LEU A 217 4.96 11.12 5.93
C LEU A 217 6.20 11.27 6.83
N ALA A 218 7.22 11.99 6.40
CA ALA A 218 8.38 12.28 7.23
C ALA A 218 8.02 13.19 8.43
N VAL A 219 7.01 14.06 8.32
CA VAL A 219 6.49 14.81 9.48
C VAL A 219 5.79 13.87 10.45
N LEU A 220 4.99 12.93 9.93
CA LEU A 220 4.32 11.94 10.76
C LEU A 220 5.31 11.03 11.50
N ILE A 221 6.39 10.59 10.84
CA ILE A 221 7.47 9.83 11.50
C ILE A 221 8.05 10.60 12.69
N ARG A 222 8.17 11.93 12.56
CA ARG A 222 8.71 12.80 13.61
C ARG A 222 7.71 13.04 14.75
N ASN A 223 6.46 13.35 14.39
CA ASN A 223 5.48 13.87 15.35
C ASN A 223 4.60 12.78 15.97
N ALA A 224 4.38 11.67 15.27
CA ALA A 224 3.49 10.62 15.72
C ALA A 224 4.27 9.40 16.23
N ASP A 225 4.21 9.19 17.54
CA ASP A 225 4.91 8.13 18.23
C ASP A 225 4.73 6.75 17.58
N GLY A 226 5.85 6.14 17.16
CA GLY A 226 5.87 4.79 16.62
C GLY A 226 5.33 4.68 15.18
N PHE A 227 4.91 5.79 14.56
CA PHE A 227 4.64 5.79 13.13
C PHE A 227 5.92 5.49 12.35
N SER A 228 5.80 4.66 11.32
CA SER A 228 6.90 4.31 10.45
C SER A 228 6.42 4.20 9.02
N ALA A 229 7.31 4.52 8.08
CA ALA A 229 7.08 4.31 6.68
C ALA A 229 8.37 3.89 5.98
N VAL A 230 8.23 3.07 4.95
CA VAL A 230 9.29 2.34 4.27
C VAL A 230 9.03 2.43 2.77
N ASP A 231 10.00 2.99 2.05
CA ASP A 231 10.01 2.94 0.59
C ASP A 231 10.36 1.51 0.13
N ASP A 232 9.47 0.89 -0.64
CA ASP A 232 9.60 -0.53 -1.04
C ASP A 232 10.84 -0.77 -1.92
N ASP A 233 11.33 0.27 -2.61
CA ASP A 233 12.47 0.18 -3.53
C ASP A 233 13.80 -0.14 -2.83
N LYS A 234 13.91 0.05 -1.51
CA LYS A 234 15.19 -0.11 -0.79
C LYS A 234 15.13 -1.04 0.41
N GLY A 235 13.94 -1.43 0.89
CA GLY A 235 13.79 -2.28 2.08
C GLY A 235 14.42 -1.70 3.35
N LYS A 236 14.68 -0.39 3.36
CA LYS A 236 15.29 0.35 4.48
C LYS A 236 14.23 1.17 5.19
N LEU A 237 14.27 1.16 6.52
CA LEU A 237 13.34 1.94 7.35
C LEU A 237 13.59 3.44 7.11
N GLY A 238 12.54 4.19 6.78
CA GLY A 238 12.61 5.63 6.59
C GLY A 238 12.16 6.08 5.20
N ILE A 239 11.84 7.36 5.12
CA ILE A 239 11.49 8.05 3.88
C ILE A 239 12.64 8.95 3.49
N CYS A 240 13.18 8.72 2.30
CA CYS A 240 14.29 9.49 1.77
C CYS A 240 13.77 10.45 0.69
N LEU A 241 13.99 11.75 0.91
CA LEU A 241 13.90 12.76 -0.15
C LEU A 241 15.20 12.70 -0.97
N ASP A 242 15.25 11.74 -1.90
CA ASP A 242 16.36 11.55 -2.83
C ASP A 242 16.19 12.55 -3.99
N TRP A 243 16.67 13.79 -3.82
CA TRP A 243 16.47 14.89 -4.78
C TRP A 243 16.93 14.53 -6.21
N ASP A 244 18.01 13.74 -6.32
CA ASP A 244 18.52 13.26 -7.61
C ASP A 244 17.54 12.31 -8.34
N ARG A 245 16.56 11.75 -7.60
CA ARG A 245 15.52 10.84 -8.12
C ARG A 245 14.12 11.41 -8.12
N ILE A 246 13.86 12.47 -7.34
CA ILE A 246 12.57 13.15 -7.38
C ILE A 246 12.47 13.84 -8.74
N LYS A 247 11.56 13.36 -9.57
CA LYS A 247 11.22 14.02 -10.83
C LYS A 247 10.36 15.22 -10.50
N ILE A 248 11.00 16.36 -10.26
CA ILE A 248 10.30 17.63 -10.08
C ILE A 248 9.64 17.98 -11.42
N PRO A 249 8.32 18.26 -11.46
CA PRO A 249 7.66 18.62 -12.71
C PRO A 249 8.29 19.84 -13.37
N GLN A 250 8.31 19.86 -14.70
CA GLN A 250 8.91 20.95 -15.46
C GLN A 250 8.25 22.30 -15.07
N GLY A 251 9.07 23.31 -14.76
CA GLY A 251 8.60 24.64 -14.37
C GLY A 251 8.49 24.86 -12.86
N TYR A 252 8.71 23.84 -12.03
CA TYR A 252 8.80 24.01 -10.57
C TYR A 252 10.18 24.56 -10.16
N PRO A 253 10.25 25.43 -9.12
CA PRO A 253 11.49 26.08 -8.70
C PRO A 253 12.30 25.16 -7.76
N GLU A 254 12.99 24.16 -8.33
CA GLU A 254 13.76 23.15 -7.59
C GLU A 254 14.70 23.73 -6.53
N GLU A 255 15.52 24.73 -6.88
CA GLU A 255 16.44 25.35 -5.92
C GLU A 255 15.71 25.98 -4.73
N ASN A 256 14.56 26.62 -4.98
CA ASN A 256 13.75 27.22 -3.92
C ASN A 256 13.09 26.14 -3.05
N LEU A 257 12.66 25.02 -3.64
CA LEU A 257 12.12 23.85 -2.93
C LEU A 257 13.17 23.23 -2.00
N VAL A 258 14.37 22.96 -2.51
CA VAL A 258 15.48 22.42 -1.71
C VAL A 258 15.84 23.37 -0.57
N ARG A 259 15.93 24.67 -0.84
CA ARG A 259 16.18 25.70 0.18
C ARG A 259 15.06 25.72 1.23
N ALA A 260 13.80 25.74 0.81
CA ALA A 260 12.63 25.78 1.70
C ALA A 260 12.56 24.56 2.62
N VAL A 261 12.79 23.36 2.08
CA VAL A 261 12.90 22.14 2.89
C VAL A 261 14.03 22.29 3.89
N ARG A 262 15.23 22.71 3.47
CA ARG A 262 16.37 22.90 4.40
C ARG A 262 16.05 23.86 5.54
N GLU A 263 15.49 25.03 5.22
CA GLU A 263 15.17 26.08 6.17
C GLU A 263 14.04 25.73 7.13
N ARG A 264 13.06 24.93 6.72
CA ARG A 264 11.88 24.62 7.56
C ARG A 264 11.96 23.27 8.25
N TRP A 265 12.80 22.38 7.73
CA TRP A 265 12.90 21.01 8.21
C TRP A 265 14.03 20.82 9.22
N PHE A 266 15.13 21.58 9.11
CA PHE A 266 16.37 21.31 9.86
C PHE A 266 16.85 22.46 10.78
N THR A 267 16.08 23.55 10.95
CA THR A 267 16.57 24.76 11.63
C THR A 267 16.18 24.92 13.10
N ASN A 268 15.30 24.07 13.63
CA ASN A 268 14.97 24.08 15.05
C ASN A 268 15.60 22.85 15.73
N ASP A 269 16.21 23.04 16.90
CA ASP A 269 17.03 22.14 17.73
C ASP A 269 16.48 20.72 18.05
N THR A 270 15.38 20.31 17.43
CA THR A 270 14.95 18.91 17.38
C THR A 270 15.84 18.14 16.40
N LYS A 271 17.05 17.77 16.87
CA LYS A 271 17.83 16.69 16.26
C LYS A 271 16.88 15.51 16.04
N VAL A 272 16.47 15.30 14.80
CA VAL A 272 15.72 14.12 14.41
C VAL A 272 16.66 12.94 14.67
N ARG A 273 16.46 12.23 15.78
CA ARG A 273 17.03 10.89 15.98
C ARG A 273 16.34 9.96 15.00
N ILE A 274 16.75 10.04 13.72
CA ILE A 274 16.57 8.92 12.80
C ILE A 274 17.63 7.91 13.23
N LEU A 275 17.31 7.11 14.26
CA LEU A 275 18.07 5.97 14.79
C LEU A 275 19.52 5.84 14.26
N GLU A 276 20.43 6.61 14.86
CA GLU A 276 21.86 6.30 14.87
C GLU A 276 22.07 5.05 15.74
N ASP A 277 21.81 3.86 15.18
CA ASP A 277 22.43 2.55 15.49
C ASP A 277 21.50 1.44 14.94
N ALA A 278 21.94 0.48 14.13
CA ALA A 278 23.21 -0.21 14.20
C ALA A 278 23.70 -0.72 12.82
N ASN A 279 24.95 -0.41 12.49
CA ASN A 279 25.88 -1.21 11.67
C ASN A 279 25.49 -1.66 10.25
N THR A 280 24.38 -1.21 9.67
CA THR A 280 24.08 -1.49 8.26
C THR A 280 23.45 -0.29 7.55
N SER A 281 24.27 0.35 6.71
CA SER A 281 23.88 1.11 5.53
C SER A 281 23.78 2.65 5.63
N GLU A 282 24.89 3.29 5.25
CA GLU A 282 25.10 4.36 4.23
C GLU A 282 23.99 5.34 3.78
N TYR A 283 22.76 5.37 4.28
CA TYR A 283 21.72 6.27 3.73
C TYR A 283 20.77 6.82 4.78
N VAL A 284 21.23 7.86 5.46
CA VAL A 284 20.47 9.08 5.69
C VAL A 284 21.38 10.18 5.16
N TYR A 285 21.18 10.61 3.91
CA TYR A 285 21.76 11.87 3.45
C TYR A 285 20.66 12.94 3.60
N TRP A 286 20.96 14.13 4.10
CA TRP A 286 22.27 14.81 4.12
C TRP A 286 23.34 14.27 5.08
#